data_AF-A0A4Y2PT39-F1
#
_entry.id   AF-A0A4Y2PT39-F1
#
_cell.length_a   1.000
_cell.length_b   1.000
_cell.length_c   1.000
_cell.angle_alpha   90.00
_cell.angle_beta   90.00
_cell.angle_gamma   90.00
#
_symmetry.space_group_name_H-M   'P 1'
#
loop_
_entity.id
_entity.type
_entity.pdbx_description
1 polymer ?
#
loop_
_entity_poly.entity_id
_entity_poly.type
_entity_poly.pdbx_seq_one_letter_code
_entity_poly.pdbx_strand_id
1 'polypeptide(L)'
;MKYRKPYSLQKVLIAYNLIQAVANLYITYTLIDCIMKYWDSRCIDRNNPKLPEMLEAYMRTGYLLYLIKFLDLLDTVFFVLRKKQSQVSFLHVFHHAGMCLIVYCGLNNLQLPGFYMVVGFAINTVVHVIMYTYYGLAAMGPQMEKYLWWKKHLTRLQIVRFS
;
A
#
# COMPACT_ATOMS: atom_id res chain seq x y z
N MET A 1 -15.87 20.50 8.41
CA MET A 1 -16.88 19.48 8.77
C MET A 1 -17.58 19.66 10.12
N LYS A 2 -17.20 20.64 10.99
CA LYS A 2 -17.73 20.76 12.37
C LYS A 2 -19.27 20.76 12.44
N TYR A 3 -19.94 21.56 11.60
CA TYR A 3 -21.40 21.75 11.62
C TYR A 3 -22.22 20.93 10.60
N ARG A 4 -21.62 19.98 9.87
CA ARG A 4 -22.35 19.13 8.88
C ARG A 4 -22.56 17.71 9.39
N LYS A 5 -23.61 17.01 8.95
CA LYS A 5 -23.85 15.58 9.29
C LYS A 5 -22.79 14.68 8.60
N PRO A 6 -22.43 13.52 9.20
CA PRO A 6 -21.48 12.60 8.57
C PRO A 6 -22.06 12.00 7.29
N TYR A 7 -21.24 11.88 6.24
CA TYR A 7 -21.70 11.32 4.96
C TYR A 7 -21.81 9.79 5.03
N SER A 8 -22.88 9.25 4.44
CA SER A 8 -23.02 7.81 4.19
C SER A 8 -22.33 7.45 2.88
N LEU A 9 -21.07 7.01 2.97
CA LEU A 9 -20.21 6.69 1.82
C LEU A 9 -20.03 5.17 1.63
N GLN A 10 -20.98 4.36 2.09
CA GLN A 10 -20.81 2.90 2.17
C GLN A 10 -20.44 2.28 0.81
N LYS A 11 -21.22 2.54 -0.24
CA LYS A 11 -20.97 2.00 -1.59
C LYS A 11 -19.63 2.49 -2.16
N VAL A 12 -19.29 3.77 -1.93
CA VAL A 12 -18.03 4.37 -2.37
C VAL A 12 -16.85 3.69 -1.68
N LEU A 13 -16.95 3.44 -0.37
CA LEU A 13 -15.91 2.74 0.39
C LEU A 13 -15.75 1.29 -0.06
N ILE A 14 -16.83 0.58 -0.35
CA ILE A 14 -16.75 -0.79 -0.87
C ILE A 14 -15.99 -0.78 -2.20
N ALA A 15 -16.40 0.07 -3.15
CA ALA A 15 -15.74 0.18 -4.46
C ALA A 15 -14.27 0.58 -4.33
N TYR A 16 -13.98 1.61 -3.54
CA TYR A 16 -12.62 2.10 -3.31
C TYR A 16 -11.72 1.02 -2.69
N ASN A 17 -12.16 0.35 -1.63
CA ASN A 17 -11.38 -0.70 -0.97
C ASN A 17 -11.14 -1.91 -1.90
N LEU A 18 -12.11 -2.27 -2.75
CA LEU A 18 -11.93 -3.34 -3.73
C LEU A 18 -10.94 -2.94 -4.82
N ILE A 19 -11.02 -1.72 -5.35
CA ILE A 19 -10.06 -1.19 -6.33
C ILE A 19 -8.65 -1.17 -5.72
N GLN A 20 -8.51 -0.67 -4.49
CA GLN A 20 -7.26 -0.68 -3.73
C GLN A 20 -6.71 -2.11 -3.55
N ALA A 21 -7.56 -3.08 -3.19
CA ALA A 21 -7.13 -4.47 -3.01
C ALA A 21 -6.63 -5.09 -4.33
N VAL A 22 -7.36 -4.90 -5.44
CA VAL A 22 -6.96 -5.41 -6.77
C VAL A 22 -5.68 -4.73 -7.27
N ALA A 23 -5.57 -3.41 -7.10
CA ALA A 23 -4.41 -2.65 -7.52
C ALA A 23 -3.15 -3.07 -6.73
N ASN A 24 -3.26 -3.21 -5.40
CA ASN A 24 -2.15 -3.72 -4.59
C ASN A 24 -1.81 -5.18 -4.91
N LEU A 25 -2.77 -6.01 -5.31
CA LEU A 25 -2.53 -7.39 -5.72
C LEU A 25 -1.74 -7.47 -7.02
N TYR A 26 -2.11 -6.65 -8.00
CA TYR A 26 -1.37 -6.53 -9.26
C TYR A 26 0.07 -6.07 -9.02
N ILE A 27 0.25 -5.02 -8.21
CA ILE A 27 1.61 -4.55 -7.87
C ILE A 27 2.40 -5.62 -7.12
N THR A 28 1.79 -6.30 -6.16
CA THR A 28 2.42 -7.41 -5.43
C THR A 28 2.92 -8.49 -6.38
N TYR A 29 2.10 -8.88 -7.36
CA TYR A 29 2.50 -9.84 -8.38
C TYR A 29 3.73 -9.36 -9.16
N THR A 30 3.72 -8.13 -9.66
CA THR A 30 4.86 -7.56 -10.40
C THR A 30 6.13 -7.45 -9.57
N LEU A 31 6.02 -7.11 -8.28
CA LEU A 31 7.16 -7.03 -7.37
C LEU A 31 7.74 -8.41 -7.07
N ILE A 32 6.90 -9.40 -6.81
CA ILE A 32 7.34 -10.78 -6.56
C ILE A 32 8.01 -11.36 -7.80
N ASP A 33 7.44 -11.13 -8.99
CA ASP A 33 8.04 -11.53 -10.26
C ASP A 33 9.45 -10.92 -10.43
N CYS A 34 9.61 -9.63 -10.16
CA CYS A 34 10.92 -8.98 -10.18
C CYS A 34 11.88 -9.58 -9.13
N ILE A 35 11.42 -9.83 -7.91
CA ILE A 35 12.25 -10.42 -6.83
C ILE A 35 12.75 -11.80 -7.23
N MET A 36 11.90 -12.65 -7.83
CA MET A 36 12.28 -13.98 -8.28
C MET A 36 13.24 -13.91 -9.45
N LYS A 37 12.95 -13.08 -10.46
CA LYS A 37 13.78 -12.94 -11.68
C LYS A 37 15.18 -12.40 -11.38
N TYR A 38 15.30 -11.54 -10.37
CA TYR A 38 16.55 -10.87 -10.03
C TYR A 38 17.17 -11.31 -8.69
N TRP A 39 16.77 -12.45 -8.15
CA TRP A 39 17.28 -12.98 -6.88
C TRP A 39 18.80 -13.19 -6.88
N ASP A 40 19.37 -13.65 -7.99
CA ASP A 40 20.83 -13.85 -8.08
C ASP A 40 21.59 -12.52 -8.26
N SER A 41 20.87 -11.44 -8.56
CA SER A 41 21.40 -10.08 -8.69
C SER A 41 20.94 -9.19 -7.54
N ARG A 42 20.92 -9.72 -6.32
CA ARG A 42 20.59 -8.98 -5.08
C ARG A 42 21.60 -7.88 -4.76
N CYS A 43 22.87 -8.15 -4.98
CA CYS A 43 23.98 -7.21 -4.82
C CYS A 43 24.39 -6.73 -6.20
N ILE A 44 23.76 -5.65 -6.66
CA ILE A 44 23.96 -5.12 -8.00
C ILE A 44 25.20 -4.24 -8.01
N ASP A 45 26.14 -4.58 -8.88
CA ASP A 45 27.17 -3.65 -9.35
C ASP A 45 26.70 -2.96 -10.64
N ARG A 46 27.23 -1.75 -10.91
CA ARG A 46 26.98 -0.96 -12.11
C ARG A 46 27.35 -1.70 -13.41
N ASN A 47 28.22 -2.70 -13.31
CA ASN A 47 28.66 -3.53 -14.44
C ASN A 47 27.72 -4.70 -14.75
N ASN A 48 26.61 -4.87 -14.02
CA ASN A 48 25.70 -5.99 -14.25
C ASN A 48 24.96 -5.83 -15.59
N PRO A 49 25.06 -6.80 -16.53
CA PRO A 49 24.41 -6.70 -17.84
C PRO A 49 22.88 -6.68 -17.76
N LYS A 50 22.29 -7.17 -16.67
CA LYS A 50 20.83 -7.14 -16.44
C LYS A 50 20.33 -5.80 -15.87
N LEU A 51 21.23 -4.86 -15.54
CA LEU A 51 20.89 -3.59 -14.90
C LEU A 51 19.89 -2.74 -15.71
N PRO A 52 20.00 -2.58 -17.05
CA PRO A 52 19.05 -1.76 -17.80
C PRO A 52 17.61 -2.32 -17.77
N GLU A 53 17.46 -3.63 -18.01
CA GLU A 53 16.17 -4.32 -18.00
C GLU A 53 15.52 -4.28 -16.60
N MET A 54 16.33 -4.50 -15.57
CA MET A 54 15.90 -4.43 -14.19
C MET A 54 15.45 -3.01 -13.80
N LEU A 55 16.21 -1.98 -14.20
CA LEU A 55 15.86 -0.59 -13.92
C LEU A 55 14.53 -0.21 -14.56
N GLU A 56 14.31 -0.61 -15.81
CA GLU A 56 13.03 -0.37 -16.50
C GLU A 56 11.85 -1.02 -15.75
N ALA A 57 12.00 -2.30 -15.36
CA ALA A 57 10.98 -3.03 -14.62
C ALA A 57 10.65 -2.36 -13.27
N TYR A 58 11.68 -1.92 -12.55
CA TYR A 58 11.50 -1.23 -11.26
C TYR A 58 10.95 0.18 -11.40
N MET A 59 11.33 0.93 -12.43
CA MET A 59 10.76 2.26 -12.69
C MET A 59 9.28 2.16 -13.01
N ARG A 60 8.89 1.20 -13.87
CA ARG A 60 7.48 0.94 -14.19
C ARG A 60 6.67 0.56 -12.94
N THR A 61 7.18 -0.39 -12.15
CA THR A 61 6.49 -0.87 -10.95
C THR A 61 6.48 0.18 -9.84
N GLY A 62 7.58 0.91 -9.68
CA GLY A 62 7.72 2.00 -8.72
C GLY A 62 6.80 3.17 -9.03
N TYR A 63 6.59 3.50 -10.31
CA TYR A 63 5.62 4.53 -10.71
C TYR A 63 4.19 4.12 -10.35
N LEU A 64 3.82 2.85 -10.57
CA LEU A 64 2.51 2.33 -10.14
C LEU A 64 2.37 2.38 -8.61
N LEU A 65 3.42 2.01 -7.87
CA LEU A 65 3.46 2.13 -6.41
C LEU A 65 3.23 3.57 -5.97
N TYR A 66 3.89 4.53 -6.61
CA TYR A 66 3.77 5.95 -6.32
C TYR A 66 2.33 6.43 -6.49
N LEU A 67 1.67 6.06 -7.58
CA LEU A 67 0.26 6.37 -7.81
C LEU A 67 -0.65 5.77 -6.73
N ILE A 68 -0.44 4.51 -6.33
CA ILE A 68 -1.20 3.92 -5.22
C ILE A 68 -0.99 4.68 -3.92
N LYS A 69 0.22 5.18 -3.62
CA LYS A 69 0.45 5.94 -2.38
C LYS A 69 -0.32 7.25 -2.32
N PHE A 70 -0.59 7.89 -3.45
CA PHE A 70 -1.55 9.01 -3.46
C PHE A 70 -2.99 8.56 -3.25
N LEU A 71 -3.38 7.42 -3.81
CA LEU A 71 -4.71 6.88 -3.56
C LEU A 71 -4.90 6.53 -2.08
N ASP A 72 -3.87 6.03 -1.40
CA ASP A 72 -3.89 5.77 0.05
C ASP A 72 -4.22 7.04 0.86
N LEU A 73 -3.90 8.26 0.37
CA LEU A 73 -4.27 9.51 1.05
C LEU A 73 -5.78 9.72 1.11
N LEU A 74 -6.56 9.12 0.20
CA LEU A 74 -8.01 9.18 0.21
C LEU A 74 -8.61 8.51 1.46
N ASP A 75 -7.91 7.57 2.11
CA ASP A 75 -8.33 7.01 3.40
C ASP A 75 -8.55 8.12 4.44
N THR A 76 -7.60 9.05 4.49
CA THR A 76 -7.66 10.21 5.38
C THR A 76 -8.84 11.12 5.03
N VAL A 77 -9.09 11.32 3.73
CA VAL A 77 -10.25 12.09 3.25
C VAL A 77 -11.56 11.42 3.69
N PHE A 78 -11.69 10.11 3.53
CA PHE A 78 -12.87 9.37 3.95
C PHE A 78 -13.09 9.40 5.47
N PHE A 79 -12.02 9.32 6.27
CA PHE A 79 -12.12 9.45 7.73
C PHE A 79 -12.66 10.82 8.14
N VAL A 80 -12.16 11.90 7.51
CA VAL A 80 -12.63 13.27 7.76
C VAL A 80 -14.09 13.45 7.32
N LEU A 81 -14.47 12.93 6.15
CA LEU A 81 -15.85 13.03 5.63
C LEU A 81 -16.86 12.25 6.49
N ARG A 82 -16.43 11.13 7.09
CA ARG A 82 -17.25 10.31 8.02
C ARG A 82 -17.19 10.78 9.47
N LYS A 83 -16.44 11.84 9.77
CA LYS A 83 -16.19 12.33 11.14
C LYS A 83 -15.57 11.27 12.07
N LYS A 84 -14.73 10.39 11.53
CA LYS A 84 -13.99 9.37 12.30
C LYS A 84 -12.60 9.87 12.68
N GLN A 85 -12.55 10.99 13.39
CA GLN A 85 -11.29 11.69 13.68
C GLN A 85 -10.34 10.90 14.58
N SER A 86 -10.86 9.97 15.38
CA SER A 86 -10.03 9.05 16.17
C SER A 86 -9.16 8.12 15.31
N GLN A 87 -9.48 7.95 14.02
CA GLN A 87 -8.68 7.17 13.07
C GLN A 87 -7.56 7.99 12.43
N VAL A 88 -7.67 9.33 12.44
CA VAL A 88 -6.64 10.23 11.91
C VAL A 88 -5.63 10.52 13.02
N SER A 89 -4.82 9.52 13.35
CA SER A 89 -3.74 9.66 14.32
C SER A 89 -2.52 10.33 13.69
N PHE A 90 -1.61 10.85 14.53
CA PHE A 90 -0.32 11.35 14.06
C PHE A 90 0.44 10.30 13.26
N LEU A 91 0.48 9.05 13.76
CA LEU A 91 1.18 7.95 13.10
C LEU A 91 0.60 7.66 11.70
N HIS A 92 -0.73 7.70 11.56
CA HIS A 92 -1.40 7.52 10.27
C HIS A 92 -0.94 8.57 9.26
N VAL A 93 -1.06 9.85 9.61
CA VAL A 93 -0.71 10.96 8.70
C VAL A 93 0.79 10.96 8.40
N PHE A 94 1.63 10.79 9.41
CA PHE A 94 3.08 10.71 9.24
C PHE A 94 3.49 9.57 8.32
N HIS A 95 2.93 8.37 8.51
CA HIS A 95 3.20 7.22 7.65
C HIS A 95 2.78 7.49 6.21
N HIS A 96 1.55 7.94 5.95
CA HIS A 96 1.08 8.15 4.57
C HIS A 96 1.86 9.26 3.84
N ALA A 97 2.16 10.37 4.52
CA ALA A 97 2.98 11.43 3.94
C ALA A 97 4.43 10.99 3.70
N GLY A 98 5.04 10.33 4.70
CA GLY A 98 6.41 9.81 4.62
C GLY A 98 6.57 8.77 3.51
N MET A 99 5.61 7.85 3.35
CA MET A 99 5.66 6.83 2.29
C MET A 99 5.60 7.45 0.89
N CYS A 100 4.81 8.52 0.68
CA CYS A 100 4.80 9.23 -0.60
C CYS A 100 6.18 9.84 -0.92
N LEU A 101 6.83 10.44 0.08
CA LEU A 101 8.15 11.04 -0.07
C LEU A 101 9.24 9.98 -0.32
N ILE A 102 9.21 8.87 0.42
CA ILE A 102 10.17 7.77 0.26
C ILE A 102 10.11 7.18 -1.15
N VAL A 103 8.90 6.94 -1.67
CA VAL A 103 8.73 6.41 -3.03
C VAL A 103 9.18 7.42 -4.08
N TYR A 104 8.88 8.71 -3.91
CA TYR A 104 9.35 9.77 -4.80
C TYR A 104 10.88 9.88 -4.84
N CYS A 105 11.53 9.90 -3.67
CA CYS A 105 12.98 9.92 -3.57
C CYS A 105 13.59 8.64 -4.17
N GLY A 106 12.94 7.50 -3.97
CA GLY A 106 13.38 6.22 -4.56
C GLY A 106 13.31 6.22 -6.09
N LEU A 107 12.28 6.81 -6.68
CA LEU A 107 12.16 6.91 -8.14
C LEU A 107 13.14 7.90 -8.78
N ASN A 108 13.39 9.04 -8.14
CA ASN A 108 14.19 10.11 -8.76
C ASN A 108 15.69 10.02 -8.47
N ASN A 109 16.09 9.48 -7.31
CA ASN A 109 17.47 9.62 -6.82
C ASN A 109 18.25 8.30 -6.73
N LEU A 110 17.60 7.13 -6.88
CA LEU A 110 18.30 5.85 -6.84
C LEU A 110 18.86 5.50 -8.22
N GLN A 111 20.17 5.69 -8.38
CA GLN A 111 20.94 5.25 -9.56
C GLN A 111 21.05 3.72 -9.65
N LEU A 112 20.86 3.03 -8.52
CA LEU A 112 20.82 1.57 -8.43
C LEU A 112 19.55 1.17 -7.66
N PRO A 113 18.77 0.22 -8.16
CA PRO A 113 17.59 -0.21 -7.45
C PRO A 113 17.99 -1.03 -6.22
N GLY A 114 17.59 -0.56 -5.03
CA GLY A 114 17.81 -1.30 -3.80
C GLY A 114 16.93 -2.55 -3.77
N PHE A 115 17.50 -3.73 -4.06
CA PHE A 115 16.75 -4.99 -4.06
C PHE A 115 15.93 -5.19 -2.77
N TYR A 116 16.55 -4.94 -1.61
CA TYR A 116 15.88 -5.07 -0.31
C TYR A 116 14.78 -4.04 -0.08
N MET A 117 14.86 -2.86 -0.72
CA MET A 117 13.78 -1.87 -0.70
C MET A 117 12.57 -2.39 -1.48
N VAL A 118 12.79 -3.05 -2.62
CA VAL A 118 11.74 -3.72 -3.42
C VAL A 118 11.07 -4.83 -2.60
N VAL A 119 11.84 -5.65 -1.87
CA VAL A 119 11.30 -6.67 -0.96
C VAL A 119 10.42 -6.04 0.12
N GLY A 120 10.88 -4.95 0.75
CA GLY A 120 10.09 -4.22 1.74
C GLY A 120 8.77 -3.69 1.17
N PHE A 121 8.78 -3.18 -0.06
CA PHE A 121 7.56 -2.76 -0.74
C PHE A 121 6.64 -3.93 -1.08
N ALA A 122 7.17 -5.09 -1.48
CA ALA A 122 6.36 -6.27 -1.76
C ALA A 122 5.63 -6.76 -0.50
N ILE A 123 6.32 -6.81 0.64
CA ILE A 123 5.70 -7.15 1.93
C ILE A 123 4.63 -6.11 2.28
N ASN A 124 4.90 -4.81 2.04
CA ASN A 124 3.90 -3.77 2.27
C ASN A 124 2.64 -3.98 1.42
N THR A 125 2.78 -4.22 0.12
CA THR A 125 1.63 -4.36 -0.77
C THR A 125 0.82 -5.61 -0.45
N VAL A 126 1.45 -6.72 -0.05
CA VAL A 126 0.75 -7.91 0.46
C VAL A 126 -0.13 -7.56 1.67
N VAL A 127 0.43 -6.85 2.65
CA VAL A 127 -0.34 -6.42 3.83
C VAL A 127 -1.47 -5.47 3.42
N HIS A 128 -1.26 -4.59 2.43
CA HIS A 128 -2.31 -3.71 1.91
C HIS A 128 -3.42 -4.47 1.20
N VAL A 129 -3.11 -5.53 0.43
CA VAL A 129 -4.15 -6.41 -0.16
C VAL A 129 -5.06 -6.96 0.94
N ILE A 130 -4.46 -7.53 1.99
CA ILE A 130 -5.21 -8.14 3.10
C ILE A 130 -6.01 -7.07 3.86
N MET A 131 -5.41 -5.91 4.13
CA MET A 131 -6.02 -4.79 4.84
C MET A 131 -7.22 -4.21 4.08
N TYR A 132 -7.06 -3.87 2.80
CA TYR A 132 -8.13 -3.30 1.99
C TYR A 132 -9.23 -4.31 1.69
N THR A 133 -8.90 -5.59 1.54
CA THR A 133 -9.91 -6.66 1.46
C THR A 133 -10.74 -6.70 2.74
N TYR A 134 -10.11 -6.65 3.91
CA TYR A 134 -10.81 -6.58 5.19
C TYR A 134 -11.70 -5.34 5.30
N TYR A 135 -11.21 -4.16 4.90
CA TYR A 135 -12.01 -2.92 4.93
C TYR A 135 -13.17 -2.93 3.94
N GLY A 136 -13.01 -3.52 2.76
CA GLY A 136 -14.08 -3.73 1.80
C GLY A 136 -15.20 -4.61 2.36
N LEU A 137 -14.84 -5.74 2.97
CA LEU A 137 -15.80 -6.64 3.63
C LEU A 137 -16.47 -5.97 4.84
N ALA A 138 -15.72 -5.23 5.66
CA ALA A 138 -16.27 -4.48 6.80
C ALA A 138 -17.26 -3.39 6.37
N ALA A 139 -17.05 -2.79 5.19
CA ALA A 139 -17.96 -1.78 4.64
C ALA A 139 -19.29 -2.37 4.13
N MET A 140 -19.40 -3.69 3.90
CA MET A 140 -20.67 -4.33 3.48
C MET A 140 -21.74 -4.35 4.58
N GLY A 141 -21.35 -4.09 5.84
CA GLY A 141 -22.28 -3.83 6.94
C GLY A 141 -22.25 -4.88 8.05
N PRO A 142 -23.18 -4.79 9.02
CA PRO A 142 -23.17 -5.60 10.25
C PRO A 142 -23.27 -7.11 9.99
N GLN A 143 -23.87 -7.51 8.86
CA GLN A 143 -24.00 -8.92 8.47
C GLN A 143 -22.64 -9.57 8.20
N MET A 144 -21.63 -8.80 7.80
CA MET A 144 -20.27 -9.29 7.55
C MET A 144 -19.40 -9.25 8.80
N GLU A 145 -19.75 -8.45 9.81
CA GLU A 145 -18.95 -8.26 11.04
C GLU A 145 -18.69 -9.58 11.78
N LYS A 146 -19.67 -10.49 11.80
CA LYS A 146 -19.53 -11.84 12.38
C LYS A 146 -18.41 -12.67 11.75
N TYR A 147 -18.09 -12.46 10.47
CA TYR A 147 -17.05 -13.20 9.76
C TYR A 147 -15.67 -12.56 9.89
N LEU A 148 -15.57 -11.35 10.45
CA LEU A 148 -14.34 -10.55 10.54
C LEU A 148 -13.59 -10.73 11.88
N TRP A 149 -13.65 -11.93 12.45
CA TRP A 149 -13.01 -12.29 13.73
C TRP A 149 -11.48 -12.11 13.72
N TRP A 150 -10.86 -12.14 12.54
CA TRP A 150 -9.43 -12.10 12.33
C TRP A 150 -8.82 -10.69 12.32
N LYS A 151 -9.60 -9.65 12.65
CA LYS A 151 -9.12 -8.26 12.81
C LYS A 151 -7.84 -8.15 13.65
N LYS A 152 -7.74 -8.89 14.75
CA LYS A 152 -6.57 -8.88 15.65
C LYS A 152 -5.30 -9.40 14.96
N HIS A 153 -5.44 -10.37 14.05
CA HIS A 153 -4.33 -10.91 13.27
C HIS A 153 -3.85 -9.90 12.23
N LEU A 154 -4.78 -9.17 11.60
CA LEU A 154 -4.44 -8.07 10.71
C LEU A 154 -3.60 -7.00 11.42
N THR A 155 -3.99 -6.60 12.64
CA THR A 155 -3.20 -5.63 13.42
C THR A 155 -1.81 -6.15 13.75
N ARG A 156 -1.67 -7.45 14.07
CA ARG A 156 -0.34 -8.06 14.27
C ARG A 156 0.50 -8.06 13.00
N LEU A 157 -0.09 -8.39 11.85
CA LEU A 157 0.60 -8.34 10.55
C LEU A 157 1.09 -6.93 10.21
N GLN A 158 0.29 -5.90 10.50
CA GLN A 158 0.69 -4.51 10.32
C GLN A 158 1.87 -4.11 11.21
N ILE A 159 1.93 -4.60 12.45
CA ILE A 159 3.06 -4.33 13.36
C ILE A 159 4.32 -5.07 12.90
N VAL A 160 4.20 -6.35 12.53
CA VAL A 160 5.33 -7.17 12.05
C VAL A 160 5.96 -6.58 10.79
N ARG A 161 5.19 -5.95 9.90
CA ARG A 161 5.75 -5.24 8.74
C ARG A 161 6.78 -4.16 9.13
N PHE A 162 6.63 -3.52 10.29
CA PHE A 162 7.52 -2.46 10.76
C PHE A 162 8.67 -2.96 11.66
N SER A 163 8.67 -4.26 12.00
CA SER A 163 9.70 -4.91 12.83
C SER A 163 10.74 -5.58 11.95
#